data_AF-A0A2E8KWI2-F1
#
_entry.id   AF-A0A2E8KWI2-F1
#
_cell.length_a   1.000
_cell.length_b   1.000
_cell.length_c   1.000
_cell.angle_alpha   90.00
_cell.angle_beta   90.00
_cell.angle_gamma   90.00
#
_symmetry.space_group_name_H-M   'P 1'
#
loop_
_entity.id
_entity.type
_entity.pdbx_description
1 polymer ?
#
loop_
_entity_poly.entity_id
_entity_poly.type
_entity_poly.pdbx_seq_one_letter_code
_entity_poly.pdbx_strand_id
1 'polypeptide(L)'
;MPKYISLILLIVLSNAQDDIFHIELTNERNYPVFINATGDYNIKAGKTQRVFKVNGITNNPKIERIEWRTKNAFSWNDGTRSEDFPVVNSLTYTKNGIGSAMVGLLPEMKGTTVTIYGFYHDQLDSVKVHIQ
;
A
#
# COMPACT_ATOMS: atom_id res chain seq x y z
N MET A 1 -11.39 33.16 7.90
CA MET A 1 -11.67 31.84 7.31
C MET A 1 -10.43 31.38 6.56
N PRO A 2 -9.61 30.46 7.09
CA PRO A 2 -8.48 29.96 6.32
C PRO A 2 -8.99 28.90 5.33
N LYS A 3 -8.78 29.15 4.04
CA LYS A 3 -8.98 28.19 2.96
C LYS A 3 -7.88 27.14 3.08
N TYR A 4 -8.26 25.88 3.33
CA TYR A 4 -7.33 24.75 3.23
C TYR A 4 -7.07 24.48 1.75
N ILE A 5 -5.87 24.84 1.30
CA ILE A 5 -5.34 24.42 0.00
C ILE A 5 -4.86 22.98 0.21
N SER A 6 -5.49 22.01 -0.46
CA SER A 6 -4.97 20.64 -0.52
C SER A 6 -3.59 20.67 -1.17
N LEU A 7 -2.56 20.45 -0.36
CA LEU A 7 -1.19 20.28 -0.81
C LEU A 7 -1.05 18.84 -1.31
N ILE A 8 -1.14 18.64 -2.62
CA ILE A 8 -0.71 17.39 -3.25
C ILE A 8 0.82 17.38 -3.17
N LEU A 9 1.36 16.72 -2.14
CA LEU A 9 2.79 16.55 -1.98
C LEU A 9 3.23 15.38 -2.86
N LEU A 10 3.55 15.67 -4.13
CA LEU A 10 4.20 14.74 -5.04
C LEU A 10 5.71 14.79 -4.75
N ILE A 11 6.20 13.98 -3.81
CA ILE A 11 7.65 13.81 -3.61
C ILE A 11 8.13 12.81 -4.67
N VAL A 12 8.52 13.33 -5.83
CA VAL A 12 9.25 12.54 -6.82
C VAL A 12 10.74 12.66 -6.46
N LEU A 13 11.25 11.71 -5.69
CA LEU A 13 12.69 11.47 -5.57
C LEU A 13 13.15 10.77 -6.86
N SER A 14 13.36 11.52 -7.94
CA SER A 14 13.95 10.98 -9.17
C SER A 14 15.48 10.90 -9.01
N ASN A 15 15.97 9.81 -8.41
CA ASN A 15 17.28 9.28 -8.79
C ASN A 15 17.04 8.32 -9.94
N ALA A 16 17.80 8.45 -11.03
CA ALA A 16 17.67 7.67 -12.25
C ALA A 16 17.56 6.16 -11.97
N GLN A 17 16.35 5.61 -12.17
CA GLN A 17 16.07 4.19 -12.08
C GLN A 17 15.08 3.84 -13.21
N ASP A 18 15.52 3.99 -14.45
CA ASP A 18 14.80 3.39 -15.57
C ASP A 18 14.85 1.85 -15.39
N ASP A 19 13.68 1.22 -15.49
CA ASP A 19 13.41 -0.23 -15.60
C ASP A 19 13.39 -1.16 -14.36
N ILE A 20 13.48 -0.67 -13.11
CA ILE A 20 13.27 -1.55 -11.94
C ILE A 20 11.83 -1.48 -11.45
N PHE A 21 11.20 -2.65 -11.28
CA PHE A 21 9.92 -2.80 -10.60
C PHE A 21 9.98 -2.17 -9.22
N HIS A 22 9.11 -1.20 -8.98
CA HIS A 22 8.97 -0.54 -7.69
C HIS A 22 7.51 -0.53 -7.26
N ILE A 23 7.28 -0.60 -5.96
CA ILE A 23 5.96 -0.50 -5.37
C ILE A 23 5.83 0.71 -4.44
N GLU A 24 4.67 1.38 -4.53
CA GLU A 24 4.36 2.55 -3.72
C GLU A 24 2.94 2.45 -3.14
N LEU A 25 2.71 3.09 -2.00
CA LEU A 25 1.38 3.20 -1.40
C LEU A 25 0.76 4.57 -1.73
N THR A 26 -0.43 4.56 -2.32
CA THR A 26 -1.21 5.76 -2.63
C THR A 26 -2.38 5.94 -1.67
N ASN A 27 -2.57 7.18 -1.24
CA ASN A 27 -3.63 7.59 -0.32
C ASN A 27 -4.64 8.52 -1.03
N GLU A 28 -5.59 7.94 -1.74
CA GLU A 28 -6.62 8.70 -2.48
C GLU A 28 -7.66 9.36 -1.56
N ARG A 29 -7.75 8.94 -0.30
CA ARG A 29 -8.73 9.43 0.69
C ARG A 29 -8.18 10.50 1.61
N ASN A 30 -6.95 10.97 1.36
CA ASN A 30 -6.27 12.03 2.10
C ASN A 30 -6.22 11.79 3.63
N TYR A 31 -6.03 10.53 4.03
CA TYR A 31 -5.80 10.20 5.43
C TYR A 31 -4.50 10.83 5.96
N PRO A 32 -4.39 11.14 7.27
CA PRO A 32 -3.11 11.53 7.86
C PRO A 32 -2.09 10.39 7.73
N VAL A 33 -1.04 10.63 6.94
CA VAL A 33 0.07 9.71 6.68
C VAL A 33 1.37 10.50 6.79
N PHE A 34 2.37 9.90 7.42
CA PHE A 34 3.72 10.43 7.53
C PHE A 34 4.72 9.40 7.01
N ILE A 35 5.66 9.80 6.16
CA ILE A 35 6.73 8.93 5.67
C ILE A 35 7.99 9.26 6.49
N ASN A 36 8.60 8.24 7.11
CA ASN A 36 9.81 8.43 7.92
C ASN A 36 11.07 8.48 7.04
N ALA A 37 12.24 8.70 7.67
CA ALA A 37 13.52 8.80 6.97
C ALA A 37 13.93 7.50 6.23
N THR A 38 13.37 6.35 6.61
CA THR A 38 13.62 5.05 5.96
C THR A 38 12.64 4.76 4.81
N GLY A 39 11.67 5.65 4.54
CA GLY A 39 10.67 5.47 3.50
C GLY A 39 9.43 4.67 3.93
N ASP A 40 9.31 4.32 5.21
CA ASP A 40 8.16 3.58 5.73
C ASP A 40 6.96 4.51 6.00
N TYR A 41 5.77 4.00 5.72
CA TYR A 41 4.51 4.72 5.93
C TYR A 41 4.06 4.58 7.37
N ASN A 42 3.80 5.70 8.03
CA ASN A 42 3.22 5.77 9.37
C ASN A 42 1.79 6.28 9.25
N ILE A 43 0.83 5.42 9.58
CA ILE A 43 -0.59 5.64 9.35
C ILE A 43 -1.33 5.48 10.67
N LYS A 44 -1.99 6.53 11.13
CA LYS A 44 -2.85 6.44 12.32
C LYS A 44 -4.00 5.46 12.04
N ALA A 45 -4.37 4.61 12.98
CA ALA A 45 -5.56 3.78 12.87
C ALA A 45 -6.83 4.66 12.78
N GLY A 46 -7.83 4.19 12.04
CA GLY A 46 -9.16 4.79 12.02
C GLY A 46 -10.06 4.22 13.12
N LYS A 47 -11.22 4.85 13.35
CA LYS A 47 -12.34 4.18 14.03
C LYS A 47 -13.00 3.12 13.13
N THR A 48 -12.83 3.27 11.81
CA THR A 48 -13.23 2.33 10.78
C THR A 48 -12.02 1.95 9.94
N GLN A 49 -12.18 0.92 9.11
CA GLN A 49 -11.16 0.49 8.15
C GLN A 49 -10.68 1.67 7.29
N ARG A 50 -9.36 1.80 7.15
CA ARG A 50 -8.74 2.71 6.19
C ARG A 50 -8.40 1.96 4.91
N VAL A 51 -8.67 2.59 3.78
CA VAL A 51 -8.46 1.99 2.45
C VAL A 51 -7.42 2.79 1.68
N PHE A 52 -6.39 2.10 1.22
CA PHE A 52 -5.31 2.61 0.39
C PHE A 52 -5.23 1.81 -0.91
N LYS A 53 -4.36 2.25 -1.82
CA LYS A 53 -3.91 1.44 -2.96
C LYS A 53 -2.42 1.20 -2.84
N VAL A 54 -1.97 0.01 -3.20
CA VAL A 54 -0.57 -0.25 -3.54
C VAL A 54 -0.47 -0.34 -5.05
N ASN A 55 0.45 0.42 -5.64
CA ASN A 55 0.75 0.36 -7.06
C ASN A 55 2.07 -0.34 -7.25
N GLY A 56 2.15 -1.21 -8.24
CA GLY A 56 3.40 -1.72 -8.78
C GLY A 56 3.65 -1.12 -10.15
N ILE A 57 4.81 -0.50 -10.30
CA ILE A 57 5.25 0.22 -11.50
C ILE A 57 6.32 -0.63 -12.16
N THR A 58 6.05 -1.07 -13.38
CA THR A 58 6.89 -2.03 -14.14
C THR A 58 7.54 -1.42 -15.38
N ASN A 59 7.15 -0.18 -15.75
CA ASN A 59 7.54 0.52 -16.98
C ASN A 59 7.29 -0.25 -18.30
N ASN A 60 6.58 -1.39 -18.25
CA ASN A 60 6.24 -2.20 -19.42
C ASN A 60 4.80 -1.94 -19.87
N PRO A 61 4.55 -1.52 -21.12
CA PRO A 61 3.20 -1.26 -21.59
C PRO A 61 2.32 -2.52 -21.75
N LYS A 62 2.92 -3.72 -21.71
CA LYS A 62 2.17 -4.98 -21.79
C LYS A 62 1.34 -5.23 -20.53
N ILE A 63 0.29 -6.04 -20.68
CA ILE A 63 -0.49 -6.54 -19.56
C ILE A 63 0.29 -7.70 -18.95
N GLU A 64 0.73 -7.52 -17.71
CA GLU A 64 1.53 -8.47 -16.97
C GLU A 64 1.03 -8.62 -15.54
N ARG A 65 1.38 -9.72 -14.90
CA ARG A 65 0.87 -10.07 -13.58
C ARG A 65 1.80 -9.55 -12.48
N ILE A 66 1.20 -9.02 -11.42
CA ILE A 66 1.89 -8.77 -10.15
C ILE A 66 1.20 -9.62 -9.08
N GLU A 67 1.99 -10.37 -8.31
CA GLU A 67 1.51 -11.05 -7.11
C GLU A 67 1.75 -10.19 -5.88
N TRP A 68 0.77 -10.15 -4.98
CA TRP A 68 0.85 -9.41 -3.73
C TRP A 68 0.80 -10.36 -2.55
N ARG A 69 1.66 -10.12 -1.56
CA ARG A 69 1.65 -10.89 -0.31
C ARG A 69 1.85 -9.96 0.88
N THR A 70 1.29 -10.32 2.02
CA THR A 70 1.65 -9.71 3.30
C THR A 70 2.45 -10.68 4.15
N LYS A 71 3.42 -10.16 4.90
CA LYS A 71 4.17 -10.98 5.86
C LYS A 71 3.28 -11.48 7.00
N ASN A 72 2.32 -10.65 7.40
CA ASN A 72 1.48 -10.85 8.56
C ASN A 72 0.11 -11.37 8.11
N ALA A 73 -0.39 -12.39 8.82
CA ALA A 73 -1.79 -12.78 8.80
C ALA A 73 -2.53 -11.96 9.85
N PHE A 74 -3.67 -11.40 9.47
CA PHE A 74 -4.56 -10.70 10.38
C PHE A 74 -5.91 -11.40 10.32
N SER A 75 -6.63 -11.38 11.44
CA SER A 75 -7.99 -11.89 11.53
C SER A 75 -8.92 -10.75 11.89
N TRP A 76 -10.11 -10.73 11.32
CA TRP A 76 -11.20 -9.89 11.80
C TRP A 76 -12.19 -10.73 12.61
N ASN A 77 -12.93 -10.09 13.52
CA ASN A 77 -13.93 -10.75 14.36
C ASN A 77 -15.16 -9.86 14.50
N ASP A 78 -16.35 -10.41 14.26
CA ASP A 78 -17.63 -9.68 14.34
C ASP A 78 -18.42 -9.91 15.65
N GLY A 79 -17.78 -10.53 16.65
CA GLY A 79 -18.37 -10.99 17.90
C GLY A 79 -18.86 -12.44 17.85
N THR A 80 -18.92 -13.07 16.68
CA THR A 80 -19.41 -14.44 16.49
C THR A 80 -18.49 -15.34 15.67
N ARG A 81 -17.77 -14.78 14.70
CA ARG A 81 -16.84 -15.50 13.81
C ARG A 81 -15.51 -14.78 13.75
N SER A 82 -14.44 -15.56 13.56
CA SER A 82 -13.12 -15.03 13.24
C SER A 82 -12.67 -15.60 11.90
N GLU A 83 -12.31 -14.70 10.98
CA GLU A 83 -11.88 -15.06 9.63
C GLU A 83 -10.59 -14.32 9.27
N ASP A 84 -9.80 -14.92 8.37
CA ASP A 84 -8.59 -14.31 7.83
C ASP A 84 -8.95 -13.04 7.05
N PHE A 85 -8.23 -11.97 7.33
CA PHE A 85 -8.39 -10.68 6.69
C PHE A 85 -7.25 -10.45 5.67
N PRO A 86 -7.53 -10.49 4.36
CA PRO A 86 -6.54 -10.19 3.35
C PRO A 86 -6.28 -8.69 3.31
N VAL A 87 -5.15 -8.27 3.87
CA VAL A 87 -4.73 -6.85 3.90
C VAL A 87 -4.54 -6.29 2.48
N VAL A 88 -4.15 -7.13 1.52
CA VAL A 88 -4.00 -6.78 0.11
C VAL A 88 -4.65 -7.86 -0.76
N ASN A 89 -5.25 -7.47 -1.88
CA ASN A 89 -5.69 -8.43 -2.89
C ASN A 89 -4.49 -9.17 -3.48
N SER A 90 -4.57 -10.50 -3.59
CA SER A 90 -3.41 -11.37 -3.86
C SER A 90 -2.78 -11.24 -5.25
N LEU A 91 -3.51 -10.74 -6.26
CA LEU A 91 -2.98 -10.58 -7.61
C LEU A 91 -3.61 -9.40 -8.33
N THR A 92 -2.83 -8.76 -9.21
CA THR A 92 -3.34 -7.76 -10.15
C THR A 92 -2.66 -7.94 -11.52
N TYR A 93 -3.25 -7.32 -12.53
CA TYR A 93 -2.65 -7.20 -13.85
C TYR A 93 -2.36 -5.73 -14.15
N THR A 94 -1.23 -5.47 -14.78
CA THR A 94 -0.81 -4.13 -15.17
C THR A 94 -1.63 -3.63 -16.35
N LYS A 95 -1.81 -2.31 -16.41
CA LYS A 95 -2.27 -1.59 -17.59
C LYS A 95 -1.33 -0.40 -17.78
N ASN A 96 -0.66 -0.33 -18.92
CA ASN A 96 0.35 0.69 -19.21
C ASN A 96 1.44 0.75 -18.12
N GLY A 97 1.96 -0.40 -17.71
CA GLY A 97 3.03 -0.50 -16.72
C GLY A 97 2.61 -0.39 -15.26
N ILE A 98 1.32 -0.16 -14.96
CA ILE A 98 0.85 0.03 -13.58
C ILE A 98 -0.18 -1.03 -13.22
N GLY A 99 0.06 -1.81 -12.16
CA GLY A 99 -0.93 -2.69 -11.54
C GLY A 99 -1.23 -2.25 -10.12
N SER A 100 -2.51 -2.09 -9.78
CA SER A 100 -2.93 -1.54 -8.48
C SER A 100 -3.79 -2.52 -7.69
N ALA A 101 -3.44 -2.79 -6.44
CA ALA A 101 -4.25 -3.56 -5.50
C ALA A 101 -4.80 -2.66 -4.38
N MET A 102 -5.99 -3.02 -3.87
CA MET A 102 -6.53 -2.36 -2.68
C MET A 102 -5.84 -2.89 -1.43
N VAL A 103 -5.57 -1.97 -0.50
CA VAL A 103 -5.02 -2.28 0.83
C VAL A 103 -6.00 -1.83 1.90
N GLY A 104 -6.40 -2.77 2.75
CA GLY A 104 -7.28 -2.52 3.89
C GLY A 104 -6.53 -2.55 5.20
N LEU A 105 -6.66 -1.50 6.02
CA LEU A 105 -6.11 -1.46 7.37
C LEU A 105 -7.25 -1.36 8.38
N LEU A 106 -7.46 -2.43 9.14
CA LEU A 106 -8.49 -2.52 10.17
C LEU A 106 -8.10 -1.75 11.44
N PRO A 107 -9.07 -1.23 12.22
CA PRO A 107 -8.79 -0.61 13.52
C PRO A 107 -7.98 -1.49 14.48
N GLU A 108 -8.24 -2.81 14.46
CA GLU A 108 -7.61 -3.83 15.32
C GLU A 108 -6.12 -4.00 15.02
N MET A 109 -5.65 -3.55 13.86
CA MET A 109 -4.24 -3.61 13.48
C MET A 109 -3.39 -2.51 14.13
N LYS A 110 -3.99 -1.65 14.97
CA LYS A 110 -3.29 -0.60 15.71
C LYS A 110 -2.13 -1.17 16.53
N GLY A 111 -0.96 -0.52 16.44
CA GLY A 111 0.27 -0.94 17.10
C GLY A 111 1.07 -2.00 16.34
N THR A 112 0.61 -2.41 15.15
CA THR A 112 1.29 -3.42 14.33
C THR A 112 2.02 -2.81 13.13
N THR A 113 2.87 -3.60 12.50
CA THR A 113 3.50 -3.27 11.22
C THR A 113 3.09 -4.30 10.19
N VAL A 114 2.62 -3.82 9.04
CA VAL A 114 2.35 -4.63 7.85
C VAL A 114 3.50 -4.44 6.88
N THR A 115 4.06 -5.53 6.37
CA THR A 115 4.91 -5.49 5.18
C THR A 115 4.14 -6.06 4.00
N ILE A 116 3.99 -5.26 2.94
CA ILE A 116 3.35 -5.64 1.69
C ILE A 116 4.45 -5.86 0.66
N TYR A 117 4.45 -7.02 0.04
CA TYR A 117 5.39 -7.41 -1.02
C TYR A 117 4.66 -7.42 -2.36
N GLY A 118 5.32 -6.87 -3.39
CA GLY A 118 4.97 -7.10 -4.78
C GLY A 118 6.01 -8.02 -5.40
N PHE A 119 5.55 -9.01 -6.17
CA PHE A 119 6.40 -9.88 -6.97
C PHE A 119 6.03 -9.70 -8.45
N TYR A 120 7.02 -9.35 -9.25
CA TYR A 120 6.89 -9.16 -10.69
C TYR A 120 8.02 -9.91 -11.38
N HIS A 121 7.69 -11.05 -12.00
CA HIS A 121 8.67 -12.03 -12.51
C HIS A 121 9.68 -12.43 -11.42
N ASP A 122 10.96 -12.12 -11.60
CA ASP A 122 12.06 -12.34 -10.66
C ASP A 122 12.34 -11.13 -9.75
N GLN A 123 11.61 -10.03 -9.95
CA GLN A 123 11.77 -8.79 -9.18
C GLN A 123 10.84 -8.77 -7.97
N LEU A 124 11.38 -8.27 -6.85
CA LEU A 124 10.69 -8.15 -5.57
C LEU A 124 10.90 -6.75 -5.02
N ASP A 125 9.80 -6.11 -4.62
CA ASP A 125 9.86 -4.89 -3.84
C ASP A 125 8.83 -4.91 -2.70
N SER A 126 9.01 -4.04 -1.71
CA SER A 126 8.18 -4.03 -0.49
C SER A 126 7.96 -2.64 0.08
N VAL A 127 6.77 -2.43 0.65
CA VAL A 127 6.46 -1.27 1.50
C VAL A 127 6.14 -1.73 2.92
N LYS A 128 6.60 -0.96 3.90
CA LYS A 128 6.22 -1.15 5.30
C LYS A 128 5.26 -0.07 5.74
N VAL A 129 4.23 -0.52 6.46
CA VAL A 129 3.17 0.32 6.99
C VAL A 129 3.09 0.11 8.50
N HIS A 130 3.49 1.12 9.27
CA HIS A 130 3.34 1.18 10.71
C HIS A 130 1.98 1.78 11.07
N ILE A 131 1.16 1.03 11.80
CA ILE A 131 -0.21 1.41 12.14
C ILE A 131 -0.23 1.92 13.58
N GLN A 132 -0.59 3.18 13.80
CA GLN A 132 -0.43 3.89 15.09
C GLN A 132 -1.76 4.22 15.80
#